data_AF-A0A3D3H1Q8-F1
#
_entry.id   AF-A0A3D3H1Q8-F1
#
_cell.length_a   1.000
_cell.length_b   1.000
_cell.length_c   1.000
_cell.angle_alpha   90.00
_cell.angle_beta   90.00
_cell.angle_gamma   90.00
#
_symmetry.space_group_name_H-M   'P 1'
#
loop_
_entity.id
_entity.type
_entity.pdbx_description
1 polymer ?
#
loop_
_entity_poly.entity_id
_entity_poly.type
_entity_poly.pdbx_seq_one_letter_code
_entity_poly.pdbx_strand_id
1 'polypeptide(L)'
;MKYFDPHIHMLARTTDDYQNMADAGIVGVIEPAFWLGQPRTQVGSFIDYFDTLIGWERFRASQFGIMHFCTMGLNPKESNDIELAEAVMKILPRYCQKDNVVGIGEIGYDDMTPEEDRFLLEQLELAINLKLPVLIHTPHRDKINGTKRTIDVIRDSGIPEEMVLIDHLNEQTLPLVLETDCWRGHSIYPNTKMSEPRMV
;
A
#
# COMPACT_ATOMS: atom_id res chain seq x y z
N MET A 1 18.79 18.33 -3.11
CA MET A 1 18.65 17.24 -2.13
C MET A 1 18.08 16.04 -2.88
N LYS A 2 18.34 14.80 -2.46
CA LYS A 2 17.73 13.60 -3.09
C LYS A 2 16.62 13.09 -2.17
N TYR A 3 15.44 12.83 -2.72
CA TYR A 3 14.27 12.38 -1.99
C TYR A 3 13.83 10.99 -2.47
N PHE A 4 13.13 10.28 -1.58
CA PHE A 4 12.49 9.01 -1.87
C PHE A 4 11.04 9.10 -1.42
N ASP A 5 10.09 8.79 -2.30
CA ASP A 5 8.66 8.81 -1.98
C ASP A 5 8.20 7.39 -1.63
N PRO A 6 7.87 7.09 -0.36
CA PRO A 6 7.53 5.74 0.07
C PRO A 6 6.11 5.31 -0.31
N HIS A 7 5.28 6.19 -0.87
CA HIS A 7 3.92 5.84 -1.29
C HIS A 7 3.38 6.79 -2.36
N ILE A 8 3.38 6.32 -3.61
CA ILE A 8 2.74 7.04 -4.72
C ILE A 8 2.23 6.09 -5.82
N HIS A 9 1.00 6.28 -6.30
CA HIS A 9 0.43 5.47 -7.38
C HIS A 9 0.77 6.04 -8.76
N MET A 10 1.88 5.61 -9.34
CA MET A 10 2.36 6.15 -10.62
C MET A 10 1.49 5.77 -11.81
N LEU A 11 0.80 4.63 -11.80
CA LEU A 11 -0.14 4.26 -12.87
C LEU A 11 -1.20 5.36 -13.11
N ALA A 12 -1.59 6.09 -12.06
CA ALA A 12 -2.56 7.19 -12.14
C ALA A 12 -1.91 8.56 -12.46
N ARG A 13 -0.61 8.59 -12.79
CA ARG A 13 0.18 9.81 -13.02
C ARG A 13 0.64 9.94 -14.46
N THR A 14 0.80 11.18 -14.87
CA THR A 14 1.31 11.55 -16.20
C THR A 14 2.83 11.48 -16.25
N THR A 15 3.40 11.54 -17.45
CA THR A 15 4.85 11.73 -17.62
C THR A 15 5.34 13.08 -17.12
N ASP A 16 4.48 14.11 -17.15
CA ASP A 16 4.81 15.43 -16.61
C ASP A 16 5.00 15.36 -15.09
N ASP A 17 4.22 14.53 -14.40
CA ASP A 17 4.42 14.26 -12.97
C ASP A 17 5.80 13.65 -12.71
N TYR A 18 6.23 12.66 -13.51
CA TYR A 18 7.59 12.10 -13.38
C TYR A 18 8.69 13.16 -13.61
N GLN A 19 8.54 14.02 -14.61
CA GLN A 19 9.49 15.11 -14.86
C GLN A 19 9.54 16.09 -13.68
N ASN A 20 8.39 16.51 -13.18
CA ASN A 20 8.28 17.41 -12.03
C ASN A 20 8.89 16.78 -10.76
N MET A 21 8.69 15.48 -10.55
CA MET A 21 9.29 14.73 -9.43
C MET A 21 10.81 14.69 -9.55
N ALA A 22 11.35 14.42 -10.73
CA ALA A 22 12.79 14.41 -10.97
C ALA A 22 13.41 15.81 -10.75
N ASP A 23 12.76 16.87 -11.25
CA ASP A 23 13.19 18.25 -11.07
C ASP A 23 13.15 18.69 -9.59
N ALA A 24 12.19 18.15 -8.82
CA ALA A 24 12.11 18.33 -7.36
C ALA A 24 13.16 17.50 -6.59
N GLY A 25 13.90 16.62 -7.25
CA GLY A 25 14.97 15.81 -6.67
C GLY A 25 14.54 14.44 -6.16
N ILE A 26 13.34 13.94 -6.51
CA ILE A 26 12.93 12.56 -6.22
C ILE A 26 13.74 11.62 -7.11
N VAL A 27 14.38 10.63 -6.48
CA VAL A 27 15.23 9.64 -7.19
C VAL A 27 14.67 8.23 -7.12
N GLY A 28 13.64 8.01 -6.31
CA GLY A 28 12.99 6.72 -6.20
C GLY A 28 11.63 6.79 -5.53
N VAL A 29 10.79 5.80 -5.84
CA VAL A 29 9.41 5.69 -5.37
C VAL A 29 9.07 4.26 -4.99
N ILE A 30 8.09 4.10 -4.10
CA ILE A 30 7.34 2.85 -3.93
C ILE A 30 5.90 3.10 -4.41
N GLU A 31 5.47 2.31 -5.39
CA GLU A 31 4.10 2.25 -5.88
C GLU A 31 3.37 1.03 -5.30
N PRO A 32 2.49 1.21 -4.31
CA PRO A 32 1.64 0.12 -3.88
C PRO A 32 0.55 -0.19 -4.90
N ALA A 33 0.29 -1.50 -5.08
CA ALA A 33 -0.90 -1.97 -5.75
C ALA A 33 -2.16 -1.44 -5.06
N PHE A 34 -3.07 -0.80 -5.81
CA PHE A 34 -4.24 -0.13 -5.26
C PHE A 34 -5.53 -0.39 -6.08
N TRP A 35 -6.66 0.13 -5.59
CA TRP A 35 -7.96 0.04 -6.24
C TRP A 35 -8.14 1.08 -7.36
N LEU A 36 -8.47 0.63 -8.57
CA LEU A 36 -8.42 1.44 -9.80
C LEU A 36 -9.61 2.39 -10.03
N GLY A 37 -10.45 2.67 -9.02
CA GLY A 37 -11.68 3.44 -9.22
C GLY A 37 -12.91 2.59 -9.60
N GLN A 38 -12.70 1.31 -9.92
CA GLN A 38 -13.71 0.33 -10.28
C GLN A 38 -13.28 -1.04 -9.76
N PRO A 39 -14.15 -1.83 -9.09
CA PRO A 39 -13.81 -3.20 -8.71
C PRO A 39 -13.46 -4.02 -9.95
N ARG A 40 -12.30 -4.67 -9.92
CA ARG A 40 -11.94 -5.65 -10.95
C ARG A 40 -12.92 -6.82 -10.87
N THR A 41 -13.22 -7.43 -12.01
CA THR A 41 -14.24 -8.48 -12.13
C THR A 41 -13.65 -9.86 -12.37
N GLN A 42 -12.33 -9.95 -12.57
CA GLN A 42 -11.63 -11.20 -12.81
C GLN A 42 -10.15 -11.09 -12.40
N VAL A 43 -9.56 -12.23 -12.04
CA VAL A 43 -8.14 -12.32 -11.67
C VAL A 43 -7.20 -11.88 -12.80
N GLY A 44 -7.61 -12.03 -14.06
CA GLY A 44 -6.84 -11.55 -15.22
C GLY A 44 -6.50 -10.06 -15.14
N SER A 45 -7.43 -9.22 -14.66
CA SER A 45 -7.20 -7.79 -14.50
C SER A 45 -6.19 -7.47 -13.39
N PHE A 46 -6.06 -8.33 -12.37
CA PHE A 46 -4.99 -8.22 -11.38
C PHE A 46 -3.64 -8.62 -11.98
N ILE A 47 -3.61 -9.68 -12.78
CA ILE A 47 -2.39 -10.15 -13.46
C ILE A 47 -1.83 -9.04 -14.37
N ASP A 48 -2.67 -8.48 -15.25
CA ASP A 48 -2.25 -7.43 -16.17
C ASP A 48 -1.80 -6.16 -15.42
N TYR A 49 -2.47 -5.83 -14.31
CA TYR A 49 -2.09 -4.71 -13.46
C TYR A 49 -0.76 -4.94 -12.73
N PHE A 50 -0.56 -6.10 -12.11
CA PHE A 50 0.70 -6.43 -11.44
C PHE A 50 1.86 -6.51 -12.43
N ASP A 51 1.64 -7.06 -13.63
CA ASP A 51 2.63 -7.07 -14.72
C ASP A 51 2.99 -5.65 -15.18
N THR A 52 2.01 -4.74 -15.20
CA THR A 52 2.23 -3.32 -15.49
C THR A 52 3.12 -2.66 -14.43
N LEU A 53 2.86 -2.91 -13.14
CA LEU A 53 3.67 -2.36 -12.03
C LEU A 53 5.11 -2.89 -12.06
N ILE A 54 5.32 -4.20 -12.22
CA ILE A 54 6.68 -4.76 -12.17
C ILE A 54 7.50 -4.45 -13.41
N GLY A 55 6.85 -4.35 -14.58
CA GLY A 55 7.50 -4.22 -15.88
C GLY A 55 7.42 -2.81 -16.44
N TRP A 56 6.22 -2.40 -16.86
CA TRP A 56 6.03 -1.16 -17.60
C TRP A 56 6.31 0.08 -16.76
N GLU A 57 5.79 0.16 -15.52
CA GLU A 57 6.02 1.33 -14.66
C GLU A 57 7.48 1.48 -14.29
N ARG A 58 8.18 0.36 -14.05
CA ARG A 58 9.63 0.37 -13.85
C ARG A 58 10.38 0.94 -15.05
N PHE A 59 10.01 0.52 -16.26
CA PHE A 59 10.58 1.08 -17.49
C PHE A 59 10.24 2.57 -17.63
N ARG A 60 8.97 2.96 -17.45
CA ARG A 60 8.48 4.33 -17.59
C ARG A 60 9.20 5.29 -16.64
N ALA A 61 9.31 4.93 -15.35
CA ALA A 61 10.04 5.73 -14.36
C ALA A 61 11.53 5.91 -14.71
N SER A 62 12.18 4.87 -15.23
CA SER A 62 13.60 4.90 -15.58
C SER A 62 13.94 5.93 -16.67
N GLN A 63 12.98 6.27 -17.54
CA GLN A 63 13.16 7.30 -18.57
C GLN A 63 13.36 8.70 -17.98
N PHE A 64 12.97 8.91 -16.72
CA PHE A 64 13.14 10.15 -15.96
C PHE A 64 14.24 10.05 -14.89
N GLY A 65 14.97 8.94 -14.86
CA GLY A 65 16.01 8.70 -13.84
C GLY A 65 15.47 8.35 -12.45
N ILE A 66 14.19 7.96 -12.34
CA ILE A 66 13.54 7.57 -11.09
C ILE A 66 13.55 6.04 -10.96
N MET A 67 14.01 5.55 -9.80
CA MET A 67 13.92 4.13 -9.44
C MET A 67 12.50 3.79 -8.99
N HIS A 68 11.89 2.77 -9.58
CA HIS A 68 10.54 2.34 -9.23
C HIS A 68 10.60 0.99 -8.52
N PHE A 69 10.03 0.98 -7.32
CA PHE A 69 9.74 -0.20 -6.54
C PHE A 69 8.23 -0.27 -6.35
N CYS A 70 7.71 -1.43 -5.99
CA CYS A 70 6.29 -1.59 -5.74
C CYS A 70 6.00 -2.54 -4.58
N THR A 71 4.79 -2.48 -4.07
CA THR A 71 4.25 -3.52 -3.18
C THR A 71 3.06 -4.18 -3.87
N MET A 72 2.81 -5.44 -3.51
CA MET A 72 1.71 -6.22 -4.08
C MET A 72 0.71 -6.59 -3.00
N GLY A 73 -0.58 -6.47 -3.31
CA GLY A 73 -1.62 -6.77 -2.35
C GLY A 73 -3.00 -6.82 -3.00
N LEU A 74 -3.94 -7.38 -2.24
CA LEU A 74 -5.37 -7.33 -2.46
C LEU A 74 -5.94 -6.16 -1.64
N ASN A 75 -6.57 -5.22 -2.34
CA ASN A 75 -7.21 -4.07 -1.71
C ASN A 75 -8.47 -4.50 -0.93
N PRO A 76 -8.76 -3.90 0.24
CA PRO A 76 -9.95 -4.24 1.05
C PRO A 76 -11.28 -4.14 0.31
N LYS A 77 -11.44 -3.18 -0.62
CA LYS A 77 -12.70 -3.07 -1.39
C LYS A 77 -12.99 -4.33 -2.20
N GLU A 78 -11.93 -4.97 -2.72
CA GLU A 78 -12.02 -6.13 -3.59
C GLU A 78 -11.95 -7.45 -2.81
N SER A 79 -11.60 -7.42 -1.52
CA SER A 79 -11.63 -8.61 -0.66
C SER A 79 -13.06 -9.08 -0.34
N ASN A 80 -14.05 -8.20 -0.51
CA ASN A 80 -15.47 -8.51 -0.34
C ASN A 80 -16.05 -9.38 -1.47
N ASP A 81 -15.34 -9.55 -2.59
CA ASP A 81 -15.64 -10.58 -3.60
C ASP A 81 -14.76 -11.81 -3.32
N ILE A 82 -15.32 -12.80 -2.62
CA ILE A 82 -14.55 -13.94 -2.08
C ILE A 82 -13.90 -14.75 -3.21
N GLU A 83 -14.60 -15.01 -4.31
CA GLU A 83 -14.07 -15.83 -5.41
C GLU A 83 -12.88 -15.13 -6.08
N LEU A 84 -13.02 -13.83 -6.32
CA LEU A 84 -11.94 -13.00 -6.85
C LEU A 84 -10.77 -12.90 -5.87
N ALA A 85 -11.04 -12.61 -4.61
CA ALA A 85 -10.05 -12.48 -3.55
C ALA A 85 -9.21 -13.76 -3.41
N GLU A 86 -9.85 -14.93 -3.35
CA GLU A 86 -9.16 -16.21 -3.28
C GLU A 86 -8.32 -16.50 -4.54
N ALA A 87 -8.80 -16.09 -5.71
CA ALA A 87 -8.02 -16.20 -6.95
C ALA A 87 -6.79 -15.27 -6.93
N VAL A 88 -6.90 -14.07 -6.38
CA VAL A 88 -5.80 -13.10 -6.22
C VAL A 88 -4.79 -13.61 -5.18
N MET A 89 -5.24 -14.09 -4.03
CA MET A 89 -4.35 -14.67 -3.00
C MET A 89 -3.51 -15.83 -3.54
N LYS A 90 -4.04 -16.64 -4.46
CA LYS A 90 -3.28 -17.73 -5.12
C LYS A 90 -2.13 -17.22 -6.00
N ILE A 91 -2.26 -16.03 -6.59
CA ILE A 91 -1.23 -15.47 -7.48
C ILE A 91 -0.28 -14.49 -6.78
N LEU A 92 -0.65 -13.90 -5.63
CA LEU A 92 0.20 -12.96 -4.92
C LEU A 92 1.61 -13.49 -4.61
N PRO A 93 1.80 -14.73 -4.11
CA PRO A 93 3.13 -15.23 -3.73
C PRO A 93 4.15 -15.20 -4.86
N ARG A 94 3.75 -15.42 -6.13
CA ARG A 94 4.67 -15.38 -7.28
C ARG A 94 5.11 -13.95 -7.64
N TYR A 95 4.28 -12.95 -7.35
CA TYR A 95 4.58 -11.54 -7.60
C TYR A 95 5.43 -10.95 -6.50
N CYS A 96 5.17 -11.30 -5.24
CA CYS A 96 5.95 -10.85 -4.09
C CYS A 96 7.42 -11.33 -4.13
N GLN A 97 7.77 -12.29 -4.98
CA GLN A 97 9.14 -12.77 -5.17
C GLN A 97 9.93 -12.04 -6.27
N LYS A 98 9.35 -11.01 -6.91
CA LYS A 98 10.03 -10.23 -7.97
C LYS A 98 10.96 -9.18 -7.38
N ASP A 99 12.11 -8.94 -8.00
CA ASP A 99 13.18 -8.09 -7.46
C ASP A 99 12.77 -6.65 -7.11
N ASN A 100 11.81 -6.06 -7.83
CA ASN A 100 11.32 -4.70 -7.54
C ASN A 100 10.06 -4.67 -6.67
N VAL A 101 9.55 -5.83 -6.24
CA VAL A 101 8.49 -5.91 -5.25
C VAL A 101 9.14 -5.97 -3.87
N VAL A 102 8.98 -4.90 -3.09
CA VAL A 102 9.71 -4.69 -1.83
C VAL A 102 8.86 -4.88 -0.59
N GLY A 103 7.58 -5.21 -0.75
CA GLY A 103 6.65 -5.36 0.35
C GLY A 103 5.27 -5.87 -0.07
N ILE A 104 4.42 -6.12 0.92
CA ILE A 104 2.99 -6.44 0.72
C ILE A 104 2.18 -5.18 1.02
N GLY A 105 1.35 -4.75 0.08
CA GLY A 105 0.65 -3.47 0.15
C GLY A 105 0.10 -3.03 -1.20
N GLU A 106 -0.86 -2.10 -1.26
CA GLU A 106 -1.51 -1.46 -0.12
C GLU A 106 -2.70 -2.30 0.34
N ILE A 107 -2.68 -2.72 1.61
CA ILE A 107 -3.70 -3.58 2.23
C ILE A 107 -4.26 -2.89 3.48
N GLY A 108 -5.38 -3.38 4.04
CA GLY A 108 -5.96 -2.77 5.25
C GLY A 108 -7.46 -2.98 5.29
N TYR A 109 -8.18 -1.95 5.74
CA TYR A 109 -9.64 -1.93 5.84
C TYR A 109 -10.25 -0.81 5.00
N ASP A 110 -11.49 -1.03 4.53
CA ASP A 110 -12.37 0.02 4.00
C ASP A 110 -13.62 0.15 4.88
N ASP A 111 -14.41 -0.93 4.98
CA ASP A 111 -15.66 -0.98 5.77
C ASP A 111 -15.58 -1.97 6.96
N MET A 112 -14.41 -2.58 7.23
CA MET A 112 -14.14 -3.52 8.33
C MET A 112 -15.03 -4.77 8.32
N THR A 113 -15.26 -5.34 7.14
CA THR A 113 -16.04 -6.57 6.98
C THR A 113 -15.26 -7.80 7.48
N PRO A 114 -15.95 -8.92 7.80
CA PRO A 114 -15.28 -10.18 8.11
C PRO A 114 -14.34 -10.66 6.98
N GLU A 115 -14.70 -10.38 5.73
CA GLU A 115 -13.89 -10.72 4.56
C GLU A 115 -12.61 -9.88 4.50
N GLU A 116 -12.69 -8.56 4.73
CA GLU A 116 -11.52 -7.69 4.87
C GLU A 116 -10.59 -8.18 5.99
N ASP A 117 -11.14 -8.59 7.13
CA ASP A 117 -10.39 -9.10 8.27
C ASP A 117 -9.62 -10.38 7.92
N ARG A 118 -10.31 -11.36 7.31
CA ARG A 118 -9.72 -12.61 6.84
C ARG A 118 -8.57 -12.35 5.87
N PHE A 119 -8.82 -11.59 4.82
CA PHE A 119 -7.81 -11.39 3.76
C PHE A 119 -6.68 -10.46 4.18
N LEU A 120 -6.88 -9.57 5.16
CA LEU A 120 -5.78 -8.86 5.80
C LEU A 120 -4.87 -9.83 6.56
N LEU A 121 -5.43 -10.71 7.39
CA LEU A 121 -4.66 -11.73 8.13
C LEU A 121 -3.88 -12.66 7.19
N GLU A 122 -4.50 -13.17 6.12
CA GLU A 122 -3.81 -14.03 5.14
C GLU A 122 -2.64 -13.29 4.44
N GLN A 123 -2.78 -12.00 4.18
CA GLN A 123 -1.69 -11.18 3.59
C GLN A 123 -0.57 -10.89 4.60
N LEU A 124 -0.87 -10.70 5.89
CA LEU A 124 0.14 -10.60 6.94
C LEU A 124 0.89 -11.92 7.12
N GLU A 125 0.20 -13.06 7.09
CA GLU A 125 0.84 -14.38 7.11
C GLU A 125 1.78 -14.56 5.91
N LEU A 126 1.36 -14.13 4.72
CA LEU A 126 2.21 -14.12 3.53
C LEU A 126 3.46 -13.25 3.72
N ALA A 127 3.31 -12.07 4.35
CA ALA A 127 4.43 -11.17 4.63
C ALA A 127 5.45 -11.81 5.57
N ILE A 128 4.98 -12.48 6.64
CA ILE A 128 5.84 -13.22 7.58
C ILE A 128 6.60 -14.33 6.85
N ASN A 129 5.89 -15.14 6.06
CA ASN A 129 6.47 -16.27 5.32
C ASN A 129 7.55 -15.82 4.31
N LEU A 130 7.32 -14.69 3.63
CA LEU A 130 8.26 -14.13 2.66
C LEU A 130 9.28 -13.16 3.27
N LYS A 131 9.16 -12.84 4.57
CA LYS A 131 9.98 -11.84 5.28
C LYS A 131 9.97 -10.47 4.60
N LEU A 132 8.79 -10.05 4.14
CA LEU A 132 8.57 -8.77 3.49
C LEU A 132 7.92 -7.77 4.46
N PRO A 133 8.25 -6.47 4.36
CA PRO A 133 7.54 -5.44 5.10
C PRO A 133 6.13 -5.25 4.53
N VAL A 134 5.27 -4.62 5.34
CA VAL A 134 3.85 -4.40 5.01
C VAL A 134 3.54 -2.91 4.99
N LEU A 135 2.81 -2.46 3.97
CA LEU A 135 2.23 -1.13 3.86
C LEU A 135 0.72 -1.21 4.06
N ILE A 136 0.23 -0.61 5.14
CA ILE A 136 -1.18 -0.57 5.54
C ILE A 136 -1.83 0.77 5.21
N HIS A 137 -2.99 0.73 4.55
CA HIS A 137 -3.93 1.83 4.41
C HIS A 137 -4.83 1.96 5.65
N THR A 138 -4.88 3.14 6.26
CA THR A 138 -5.94 3.46 7.23
C THR A 138 -7.22 3.92 6.52
N PRO A 139 -8.41 3.42 6.93
CA PRO A 139 -9.66 3.66 6.20
C PRO A 139 -10.06 5.13 6.16
N HIS A 140 -10.87 5.48 5.16
CA HIS A 140 -11.29 6.87 4.94
C HIS A 140 -12.46 7.33 5.84
N ARG A 141 -13.37 6.43 6.24
CA ARG A 141 -14.61 6.79 6.96
C ARG A 141 -14.44 6.71 8.48
N ASP A 142 -14.34 5.49 9.03
CA ASP A 142 -14.15 5.27 10.46
C ASP A 142 -12.67 5.05 10.80
N LYS A 143 -11.89 6.12 10.66
CA LYS A 143 -10.43 6.05 10.72
C LYS A 143 -9.89 5.66 12.09
N ILE A 144 -10.52 6.10 13.18
CA ILE A 144 -10.07 5.81 14.54
C ILE A 144 -10.29 4.33 14.86
N ASN A 145 -11.49 3.80 14.64
CA ASN A 145 -11.75 2.38 14.93
C ASN A 145 -11.02 1.48 13.94
N GLY A 146 -10.94 1.87 12.66
CA GLY A 146 -10.12 1.17 11.67
C GLY A 146 -8.65 1.09 12.07
N THR A 147 -8.06 2.19 12.55
CA THR A 147 -6.67 2.18 13.04
C THR A 147 -6.49 1.27 14.25
N LYS A 148 -7.43 1.29 15.21
CA LYS A 148 -7.39 0.38 16.36
C LYS A 148 -7.46 -1.08 15.92
N ARG A 149 -8.41 -1.42 15.04
CA ARG A 149 -8.54 -2.78 14.51
C ARG A 149 -7.30 -3.22 13.75
N THR A 150 -6.71 -2.33 12.94
CA THR A 150 -5.42 -2.56 12.27
C THR A 150 -4.34 -2.93 13.28
N ILE A 151 -4.18 -2.16 14.37
CA ILE A 151 -3.18 -2.44 15.41
C ILE A 151 -3.44 -3.80 16.07
N ASP A 152 -4.69 -4.11 16.38
CA ASP A 152 -5.06 -5.40 16.98
C ASP A 152 -4.71 -6.57 16.04
N VAL A 153 -5.02 -6.47 14.75
CA VAL A 153 -4.70 -7.51 13.75
C VAL A 153 -3.21 -7.67 13.51
N ILE A 154 -2.44 -6.57 13.50
CA ILE A 154 -0.99 -6.65 13.42
C ILE A 154 -0.44 -7.48 14.60
N ARG A 155 -0.89 -7.18 15.82
CA ARG A 155 -0.49 -7.93 17.03
C ARG A 155 -0.91 -9.38 16.99
N ASP A 156 -2.16 -9.65 16.61
CA ASP A 156 -2.71 -11.00 16.52
C ASP A 156 -1.99 -11.86 15.46
N SER A 157 -1.54 -11.24 14.37
CA SER A 157 -0.81 -11.94 13.29
C SER A 157 0.60 -12.39 13.69
N GLY A 158 1.19 -11.75 14.72
CA GLY A 158 2.57 -12.01 15.14
C GLY A 158 3.65 -11.46 14.20
N ILE A 159 3.29 -10.63 13.21
CA ILE A 159 4.30 -9.91 12.42
C ILE A 159 5.06 -8.93 13.33
N PRO A 160 6.40 -8.80 13.22
CA PRO A 160 7.13 -7.76 13.95
C PRO A 160 6.60 -6.38 13.59
N GLU A 161 6.20 -5.59 14.60
CA GLU A 161 5.59 -4.28 14.37
C GLU A 161 6.53 -3.35 13.58
N GLU A 162 7.85 -3.46 13.76
CA GLU A 162 8.86 -2.68 13.04
C GLU A 162 8.94 -2.99 11.52
N MET A 163 8.27 -4.05 11.06
CA MET A 163 8.13 -4.41 9.65
C MET A 163 6.86 -3.82 9.01
N VAL A 164 6.04 -3.09 9.77
CA VAL A 164 4.75 -2.57 9.31
C VAL A 164 4.75 -1.04 9.27
N LEU A 165 4.39 -0.48 8.12
CA LEU A 165 4.09 0.93 7.92
C LEU A 165 2.57 1.13 7.93
N ILE A 166 2.07 1.86 8.93
CA ILE A 166 0.66 2.29 8.97
C ILE A 166 0.58 3.69 8.37
N ASP A 167 -0.04 3.81 7.20
CA ASP A 167 0.01 5.03 6.40
C ASP A 167 -1.26 5.90 6.51
N HIS A 168 -1.14 7.10 5.96
CA HIS A 168 -2.12 8.16 5.92
C HIS A 168 -2.56 8.64 7.30
N LEU A 169 -1.70 8.59 8.31
CA LEU A 169 -2.08 9.04 9.65
C LEU A 169 -2.47 10.52 9.66
N ASN A 170 -3.41 10.86 10.53
CA ASN A 170 -3.80 12.24 10.81
C ASN A 170 -3.64 12.53 12.31
N GLU A 171 -3.96 13.74 12.74
CA GLU A 171 -3.83 14.20 14.13
C GLU A 171 -4.60 13.33 15.15
N GLN A 172 -5.65 12.63 14.71
CA GLN A 172 -6.48 11.78 15.57
C GLN A 172 -5.93 10.36 15.69
N THR A 173 -5.28 9.84 14.64
CA THR A 173 -4.80 8.45 14.60
C THR A 173 -3.32 8.31 14.87
N LEU A 174 -2.52 9.37 14.66
CA LEU A 174 -1.10 9.37 14.97
C LEU A 174 -0.80 8.99 16.43
N PRO A 175 -1.51 9.53 17.46
CA PRO A 175 -1.26 9.14 18.84
C PRO A 175 -1.42 7.62 19.09
N LEU A 176 -2.35 6.96 18.41
CA LEU A 176 -2.58 5.52 18.55
C LEU A 176 -1.38 4.72 18.02
N VAL A 177 -0.81 5.11 16.89
CA VAL A 177 0.36 4.43 16.29
C VAL A 177 1.66 4.87 16.96
N LEU A 178 1.68 6.00 17.67
CA LEU A 178 2.84 6.37 18.50
C LEU A 178 3.06 5.39 19.66
N GLU A 179 2.02 4.69 20.11
CA GLU A 179 2.07 3.66 21.16
C GLU A 179 2.54 2.28 20.66
N THR A 180 2.91 2.16 19.37
CA THR A 180 3.40 0.91 18.76
C THR A 180 4.81 1.08 18.19
N ASP A 181 5.45 -0.02 17.82
CA ASP A 181 6.74 -0.05 17.13
C ASP A 181 6.60 0.05 15.59
N CYS A 182 5.37 0.22 15.10
CA CYS A 182 5.11 0.43 13.67
C CYS A 182 5.71 1.73 13.15
N TRP A 183 5.98 1.77 11.84
CA TRP A 183 6.30 3.01 11.14
C TRP A 183 5.04 3.86 10.94
N ARG A 184 5.22 5.18 11.06
CA ARG A 184 4.13 6.17 10.95
C ARG A 184 4.19 6.83 9.57
N GLY A 185 3.30 6.44 8.68
CA GLY A 185 3.19 7.01 7.34
C GLY A 185 2.29 8.23 7.31
N HIS A 186 2.74 9.26 6.59
CA HIS A 186 1.99 10.49 6.38
C HIS A 186 1.98 10.81 4.90
N SER A 187 0.79 11.08 4.37
CA SER A 187 0.64 11.55 3.00
C SER A 187 0.11 12.97 3.00
N ILE A 188 0.86 13.86 2.37
CA ILE A 188 0.53 15.27 2.25
C ILE A 188 -0.40 15.43 1.06
N TYR A 189 -1.65 15.78 1.32
CA TYR A 189 -2.64 16.12 0.29
C TYR A 189 -3.24 17.49 0.61
N PRO A 190 -3.46 18.34 -0.40
CA PRO A 190 -3.94 19.70 -0.17
C PRO A 190 -5.30 19.76 0.55
N ASN A 191 -6.20 18.79 0.31
CA ASN A 191 -7.59 18.86 0.79
C ASN A 191 -8.10 17.65 1.60
N THR A 192 -7.60 16.43 1.35
CA THR A 192 -8.27 15.19 1.82
C THR A 192 -7.51 14.40 2.89
N LYS A 193 -6.22 14.64 3.08
CA LYS A 193 -5.38 13.94 4.08
C LYS A 193 -4.76 14.96 5.05
N MET A 194 -3.45 14.92 5.28
CA MET A 194 -2.71 15.92 6.03
C MET A 194 -2.40 17.12 5.13
N SER A 195 -2.75 18.32 5.56
CA SER A 195 -2.24 19.56 4.98
C SER A 195 -1.01 20.03 5.74
N GLU A 196 -0.16 20.86 5.12
CA GLU A 196 1.05 21.39 5.76
C GLU A 196 0.81 21.96 7.18
N PRO A 197 -0.25 22.76 7.44
CA PRO A 197 -0.50 23.28 8.79
C PRO A 197 -0.98 22.25 9.81
N ARG A 198 -1.44 21.08 9.35
CA ARG A 198 -1.94 19.98 10.19
C ARG A 198 -0.87 18.91 10.46
N MET A 199 0.26 19.00 9.77
CA MET A 199 1.40 18.12 10.01
C MET A 199 1.93 18.40 11.44
N VAL A 200 1.96 17.35 12.27
CA VAL A 200 2.40 17.38 13.67
C VAL A 200 3.55 16.41 13.90
#